data_AF-A0A5C8TZM4-F1
#
_entry.id   AF-A0A5C8TZM4-F1
#
_cell.length_a   1.000
_cell.length_b   1.000
_cell.length_c   1.000
_cell.angle_alpha   90.00
_cell.angle_beta   90.00
_cell.angle_gamma   90.00
#
_symmetry.space_group_name_H-M   'P 1'
#
loop_
_entity.id
_entity.type
_entity.pdbx_description
1 polymer ?
#
loop_
_entity_poly.entity_id
_entity_poly.type
_entity_poly.pdbx_seq_one_letter_code
_entity_poly.pdbx_strand_id
1 'polypeptide(L)'
;MMLRLAFLLLVLIALPDTLQAQVRSVEVRTPRPFGYFVGDLVRVQVDIVVDDGFAVQAASLPQPGPVTYWLDLRDIAIESTAQGDARRIRLNLTYQSFYAALDARALEIPGFALTVASERKDGVTTAKAQVPAWSINVSPLREVQPPPREDPTEYMRPDGRAAPMDMAPLLRWAGAFAALALLTLALLARDRAWIPFGKRRGRAFAGVQRSLRILARRPDQDAAYRESLIALHRGLDETDGRRVLADDLPAFLDRHPAYRPQQSGLAGFFTASRLAFFGRETSAARSQWSLRDAETVARDLAAAERTAGG
;
A
#
# COMPACT_ATOMS: atom_id res chain seq x y z
N MET A 1 -9.99 9.88 102.49
CA MET A 1 -10.18 8.68 101.63
C MET A 1 -11.06 8.99 100.41
N MET A 2 -10.90 10.16 99.76
CA MET A 2 -11.65 10.53 98.54
C MET A 2 -10.77 11.14 97.44
N LEU A 3 -9.54 11.56 97.76
CA LEU A 3 -8.62 12.18 96.80
C LEU A 3 -7.80 11.16 95.98
N ARG A 4 -7.67 9.92 96.46
CA ARG A 4 -6.91 8.85 95.76
C ARG A 4 -7.74 8.09 94.73
N LEU A 5 -9.07 8.13 94.82
CA LEU A 5 -9.96 7.52 93.83
C LEU A 5 -10.14 8.39 92.57
N ALA A 6 -10.05 9.72 92.71
CA ALA A 6 -10.17 10.65 91.58
C ALA A 6 -8.97 10.59 90.62
N PHE A 7 -7.77 10.28 91.13
CA PHE A 7 -6.56 10.18 90.30
C PHE A 7 -6.49 8.88 89.49
N LEU A 8 -7.21 7.84 89.91
CA LEU A 8 -7.28 6.56 89.19
C LEU A 8 -8.33 6.58 88.07
N LEU A 9 -9.30 7.50 88.13
CA LEU A 9 -10.30 7.71 87.08
C LEU A 9 -9.80 8.64 85.95
N LEU A 10 -8.84 9.52 86.23
CA LEU A 10 -8.32 10.49 85.24
C LEU A 10 -7.25 9.90 84.31
N VAL A 11 -6.62 8.78 84.67
CA VAL A 11 -5.63 8.08 83.83
C VAL A 11 -6.30 7.17 82.79
N LEU A 12 -7.60 6.90 82.92
CA LEU A 12 -8.35 6.10 81.95
C LEU A 12 -8.85 6.89 80.72
N ILE A 13 -8.62 8.21 80.66
CA ILE A 13 -9.06 9.08 79.55
C ILE A 13 -7.88 9.49 78.63
N ALA A 14 -6.65 9.11 78.97
CA ALA A 14 -5.49 9.26 78.11
C ALA A 14 -5.07 7.92 77.50
N LEU A 15 -6.02 7.21 76.87
CA LEU A 15 -5.62 6.28 75.83
C LEU A 15 -5.17 7.12 74.64
N PRO A 16 -3.92 7.00 74.15
CA PRO A 16 -3.60 7.51 72.84
C PRO A 16 -4.56 6.85 71.86
N ASP A 17 -5.16 7.64 70.96
CA ASP A 17 -5.89 7.15 69.81
C ASP A 17 -5.04 6.07 69.14
N THR A 18 -5.39 4.81 69.35
CA THR A 18 -4.92 3.74 68.50
C THR A 18 -5.58 3.98 67.15
N LEU A 19 -4.88 4.75 66.31
CA LEU A 19 -5.08 4.87 64.87
C LEU A 19 -5.17 3.47 64.27
N GLN A 20 -6.38 2.93 64.24
CA GLN A 20 -6.74 1.62 63.72
C GLN A 20 -7.80 1.81 62.63
N ALA A 21 -7.37 2.34 61.48
CA ALA A 21 -8.02 2.13 60.18
C ALA A 21 -7.08 2.51 59.02
N GLN A 22 -5.84 1.99 59.00
CA GLN A 22 -4.85 2.27 57.92
C GLN A 22 -5.38 1.89 56.52
N VAL A 23 -6.29 0.91 56.46
CA VAL A 23 -7.08 0.53 55.28
C VAL A 23 -8.54 0.67 55.66
N ARG A 24 -9.25 1.60 55.02
CA ARG A 24 -10.65 1.93 55.29
C ARG A 24 -11.63 1.00 54.57
N SER A 25 -11.34 0.65 53.31
CA SER A 25 -12.18 -0.27 52.54
C SER A 25 -11.44 -0.92 51.38
N VAL A 26 -11.87 -2.12 51.00
CA VAL A 26 -11.44 -2.81 49.77
C VAL A 26 -12.69 -3.28 49.05
N GLU A 27 -12.90 -2.81 47.81
CA GLU A 27 -14.04 -3.17 46.98
C GLU A 27 -13.56 -3.72 45.63
N VAL A 28 -14.11 -4.86 45.22
CA VAL A 28 -13.82 -5.48 43.92
C VAL A 28 -15.03 -5.28 43.01
N ARG A 29 -14.80 -4.68 41.84
CA ARG A 29 -15.82 -4.40 40.83
C ARG A 29 -15.49 -5.11 39.53
N THR A 30 -16.43 -5.91 39.05
CA THR A 30 -16.37 -6.55 37.73
C THR A 30 -17.45 -5.95 36.82
N PRO A 31 -17.16 -5.65 35.54
CA PRO A 31 -18.15 -5.06 34.63
C PRO A 31 -19.37 -5.95 34.41
N ARG A 32 -19.17 -7.27 34.41
CA ARG A 32 -20.23 -8.26 34.32
C ARG A 32 -19.86 -9.53 35.10
N PRO A 33 -20.82 -10.20 35.76
CA PRO A 33 -20.58 -11.43 36.51
C PRO A 33 -20.72 -12.72 35.67
N PHE A 34 -21.17 -12.64 34.41
CA PHE A 34 -21.38 -13.80 33.54
C PHE A 34 -21.13 -13.49 32.05
N GLY A 35 -21.18 -14.53 31.21
CA GLY A 35 -21.01 -14.41 29.76
C GLY A 35 -19.54 -14.32 29.36
N TYR A 36 -18.66 -14.98 30.10
CA TYR A 36 -17.27 -15.17 29.71
C TYR A 36 -17.09 -16.49 28.99
N PHE A 37 -16.27 -16.50 27.96
CA PHE A 37 -15.89 -17.69 27.21
C PHE A 37 -14.38 -17.92 27.33
N VAL A 38 -13.91 -19.08 26.86
CA VAL A 38 -12.48 -19.35 26.73
C VAL A 38 -11.84 -18.29 25.82
N GLY A 39 -10.71 -17.75 26.25
CA GLY A 39 -9.98 -16.68 25.58
C GLY A 39 -10.39 -15.27 25.97
N ASP A 40 -11.51 -15.08 26.67
CA ASP A 40 -12.00 -13.75 27.03
C ASP A 40 -11.07 -13.03 28.02
N LEU A 41 -11.07 -11.70 27.89
CA LEU A 41 -10.42 -10.80 28.83
C LEU A 41 -11.39 -10.37 29.94
N VAL A 42 -11.05 -10.71 31.18
CA VAL A 42 -11.79 -10.35 32.39
C VAL A 42 -11.14 -9.11 32.99
N ARG A 43 -11.82 -7.97 32.88
CA ARG A 43 -11.35 -6.71 33.48
C ARG A 43 -11.90 -6.57 34.88
N VAL A 44 -11.04 -6.29 35.84
CA VAL A 44 -11.41 -6.17 37.25
C VAL A 44 -10.84 -4.87 37.79
N GLN A 45 -11.68 -4.12 38.50
CA GLN A 45 -11.28 -2.91 39.20
C GLN A 45 -11.30 -3.19 40.70
N VAL A 46 -10.17 -3.03 41.37
CA VAL A 46 -10.07 -3.10 42.83
C VAL A 46 -9.85 -1.70 43.37
N ASP A 47 -10.82 -1.20 44.13
CA ASP A 47 -10.74 0.10 44.80
C ASP A 47 -10.39 -0.10 46.27
N ILE A 48 -9.26 0.46 46.67
CA ILE A 48 -8.75 0.41 48.04
C ILE A 48 -8.71 1.83 48.57
N VAL A 49 -9.37 2.08 49.70
CA VAL A 49 -9.31 3.37 50.40
C VAL A 49 -8.40 3.21 51.60
N VAL A 50 -7.35 4.02 51.66
CA VAL A 50 -6.38 4.07 52.76
C VAL A 50 -6.32 5.48 53.35
N ASP A 51 -5.77 5.62 54.54
CA ASP A 51 -5.48 6.94 55.11
C ASP A 51 -4.47 7.70 54.23
N ASP A 52 -4.53 9.03 54.27
CA ASP A 52 -3.57 9.84 53.53
C ASP A 52 -2.11 9.57 53.96
N GLY A 53 -1.19 9.69 53.01
CA GLY A 53 0.23 9.37 53.20
C GLY A 53 0.59 7.89 53.05
N PHE A 54 -0.36 6.98 52.88
CA PHE A 54 -0.09 5.59 52.51
C PHE A 54 0.02 5.42 50.99
N ALA A 55 0.97 4.62 50.53
CA ALA A 55 1.16 4.26 49.13
C ALA A 55 1.35 2.75 48.98
N VAL A 56 1.01 2.21 47.80
CA VAL A 56 1.19 0.79 47.51
C VAL A 56 2.68 0.46 47.42
N GLN A 57 3.10 -0.59 48.11
CA GLN A 57 4.43 -1.15 47.93
C GLN A 57 4.44 -1.99 46.64
N ALA A 58 5.21 -1.56 45.65
CA ALA A 58 5.25 -2.21 44.32
C ALA A 58 5.58 -3.72 44.39
N ALA A 59 6.42 -4.13 45.34
CA ALA A 59 6.77 -5.53 45.56
C ALA A 59 5.61 -6.42 46.03
N SER A 60 4.51 -5.83 46.53
CA SER A 60 3.31 -6.56 46.96
C SER A 60 2.27 -6.75 45.86
N LEU A 61 2.48 -6.15 44.68
CA LEU A 61 1.55 -6.28 43.55
C LEU A 61 1.65 -7.67 42.92
N PRO A 62 0.53 -8.24 42.44
CA PRO A 62 0.58 -9.45 41.64
C PRO A 62 1.32 -9.16 40.34
N GLN A 63 2.19 -10.08 39.92
CA GLN A 63 2.94 -9.96 38.68
C GLN A 63 2.14 -10.56 37.51
N PRO A 64 2.22 -9.96 36.31
CA PRO A 64 1.68 -10.58 35.11
C PRO A 64 2.24 -11.99 34.90
N GLY A 65 1.36 -12.94 34.65
CA GLY A 65 1.71 -14.36 34.54
C GLY A 65 0.57 -15.30 34.97
N PRO A 66 0.86 -16.60 35.06
CA PRO A 66 -0.12 -17.59 35.49
C PRO A 66 -0.54 -17.40 36.93
N VAL A 67 -1.85 -17.31 37.17
CA VAL A 67 -2.45 -17.20 38.51
C VAL A 67 -3.01 -18.55 38.94
N THR A 68 -3.71 -19.24 38.02
CA THR A 68 -4.17 -20.62 38.17
C THR A 68 -3.96 -21.37 36.85
N TYR A 69 -4.25 -22.67 36.79
CA TYR A 69 -4.09 -23.45 35.55
C TYR A 69 -4.94 -22.93 34.37
N TRP A 70 -5.97 -22.12 34.66
CA TRP A 70 -6.94 -21.64 33.68
C TRP A 70 -6.97 -20.11 33.56
N LEU A 71 -6.17 -19.40 34.36
CA LEU A 71 -6.26 -17.94 34.46
C LEU A 71 -4.86 -17.33 34.51
N ASP A 72 -4.62 -16.39 33.59
CA ASP A 72 -3.41 -15.58 33.60
C ASP A 72 -3.75 -14.12 33.86
N LEU A 73 -2.94 -13.44 34.67
CA LEU A 73 -2.92 -11.99 34.75
C LEU A 73 -2.09 -11.46 33.58
N ARG A 74 -2.69 -10.64 32.72
CA ARG A 74 -2.04 -10.05 31.54
C ARG A 74 -1.42 -8.70 31.85
N ASP A 75 -2.12 -7.88 32.61
CA ASP A 75 -1.73 -6.50 32.87
C ASP A 75 -2.30 -5.99 34.20
N ILE A 76 -1.57 -5.05 34.80
CA ILE A 76 -1.97 -4.34 36.01
C ILE A 76 -1.60 -2.86 35.89
N ALA A 77 -2.60 -1.98 35.98
CA ALA A 77 -2.41 -0.54 36.04
C ALA A 77 -2.90 0.01 37.39
N ILE A 78 -2.24 1.07 37.86
CA ILE A 78 -2.49 1.66 39.18
C ILE A 78 -2.76 3.15 39.02
N GLU A 79 -3.85 3.59 39.62
CA GLU A 79 -4.21 4.99 39.72
C GLU A 79 -4.38 5.35 41.19
N SER A 80 -3.85 6.49 41.62
CA SER A 80 -4.07 7.01 42.97
C SER A 80 -4.73 8.37 42.89
N THR A 81 -5.69 8.61 43.76
CA THR A 81 -6.44 9.87 43.82
C THR A 81 -6.65 10.26 45.27
N ALA A 82 -6.32 11.51 45.61
CA ALA A 82 -6.60 12.06 46.93
C ALA A 82 -8.12 12.24 47.11
N GLN A 83 -8.65 11.84 48.26
CA GLN A 83 -10.05 11.92 48.63
C GLN A 83 -10.16 12.47 50.06
N GLY A 84 -10.00 13.79 50.20
CA GLY A 84 -10.04 14.45 51.52
C GLY A 84 -8.86 14.02 52.40
N ASP A 85 -9.17 13.38 53.53
CA ASP A 85 -8.21 12.81 54.49
C ASP A 85 -7.79 11.36 54.15
N ALA A 86 -8.29 10.83 53.04
CA ALA A 86 -8.00 9.50 52.54
C ALA A 86 -7.35 9.55 51.15
N ARG A 87 -6.76 8.44 50.75
CA ARG A 87 -6.30 8.18 49.38
C ARG A 87 -7.04 6.97 48.83
N ARG A 88 -7.64 7.13 47.65
CA ARG A 88 -8.19 6.02 46.87
C ARG A 88 -7.11 5.50 45.92
N ILE A 89 -6.83 4.22 46.01
CA ILE A 89 -5.94 3.48 45.13
C ILE A 89 -6.83 2.57 44.29
N ARG A 90 -6.75 2.70 42.97
CA ARG A 90 -7.46 1.85 42.01
C ARG A 90 -6.47 0.96 41.27
N LEU A 91 -6.69 -0.34 41.36
CA LEU A 91 -5.99 -1.34 40.55
C LEU A 91 -6.90 -1.78 39.41
N ASN A 92 -6.45 -1.59 38.18
CA ASN A 92 -7.11 -2.08 36.98
C ASN A 92 -6.36 -3.34 36.54
N LEU A 93 -6.96 -4.52 36.74
CA LEU A 93 -6.39 -5.81 36.40
C LEU A 93 -7.07 -6.36 35.15
N THR A 94 -6.28 -6.91 34.23
CA THR A 94 -6.80 -7.62 33.06
C THR A 94 -6.36 -9.08 33.13
N TYR A 95 -7.30 -9.99 33.34
CA TYR A 95 -7.05 -11.41 33.28
C TYR A 95 -7.47 -11.99 31.93
N GLN A 96 -6.87 -13.10 31.53
CA GLN A 96 -7.30 -13.90 30.38
C GLN A 96 -7.68 -15.30 30.86
N SER A 97 -8.90 -15.73 30.53
CA SER A 97 -9.39 -17.07 30.84
C SER A 97 -8.99 -18.04 29.74
N PHE A 98 -8.45 -19.20 30.13
CA PHE A 98 -8.15 -20.34 29.26
C PHE A 98 -9.06 -21.54 29.57
N TYR A 99 -10.07 -21.36 30.43
CA TYR A 99 -10.98 -22.44 30.79
C TYR A 99 -12.00 -22.72 29.68
N ALA A 100 -11.85 -23.87 29.02
CA ALA A 100 -12.84 -24.39 28.08
C ALA A 100 -13.98 -25.10 28.84
N ALA A 101 -15.00 -24.32 29.24
CA ALA A 101 -16.15 -24.85 29.96
C ALA A 101 -16.97 -25.83 29.12
N LEU A 102 -17.45 -26.90 29.77
CA LEU A 102 -18.38 -27.89 29.20
C LEU A 102 -19.85 -27.52 29.54
N ASP A 103 -20.05 -26.90 30.68
CA ASP A 103 -21.32 -26.41 31.22
C ASP A 103 -21.15 -24.97 31.70
N ALA A 104 -22.25 -24.23 31.85
CA ALA A 104 -22.18 -22.90 32.46
C ALA A 104 -21.85 -23.06 33.95
N ARG A 105 -20.71 -22.51 34.39
CA ARG A 105 -20.27 -22.65 35.79
C ARG A 105 -19.54 -21.42 36.30
N ALA A 106 -19.62 -21.23 37.62
CA ALA A 106 -18.85 -20.23 38.34
C ALA A 106 -17.40 -20.72 38.55
N LEU A 107 -16.43 -19.88 38.20
CA LEU A 107 -15.03 -20.04 38.54
C LEU A 107 -14.60 -18.92 39.48
N GLU A 108 -13.84 -19.29 40.50
CA GLU A 108 -13.34 -18.36 41.51
C GLU A 108 -11.93 -17.87 41.14
N ILE A 109 -11.78 -16.54 41.05
CA ILE A 109 -10.49 -15.88 40.91
C ILE A 109 -9.93 -15.65 42.32
N PRO A 110 -8.73 -16.14 42.64
CA PRO A 110 -8.17 -16.03 43.98
C PRO A 110 -7.88 -14.57 44.34
N GLY A 111 -8.20 -14.21 45.58
CA GLY A 111 -7.80 -12.94 46.16
C GLY A 111 -6.29 -12.86 46.42
N PHE A 112 -5.80 -11.66 46.74
CA PHE A 112 -4.38 -11.42 47.02
C PHE A 112 -4.22 -10.35 48.10
N ALA A 113 -3.07 -10.36 48.78
CA ALA A 113 -2.75 -9.37 49.80
C ALA A 113 -1.87 -8.27 49.21
N LEU A 114 -2.27 -7.01 49.42
CA LEU A 114 -1.48 -5.84 49.05
C LEU A 114 -0.89 -5.22 50.32
N THR A 115 0.36 -4.77 50.26
CA THR A 115 0.98 -4.01 51.36
C THR A 115 0.98 -2.53 51.00
N VAL A 116 0.47 -1.71 51.91
CA VAL A 116 0.57 -0.25 51.83
C VAL A 116 1.54 0.25 52.89
N ALA A 117 2.38 1.20 52.54
CA ALA A 117 3.38 1.78 53.42
C ALA A 117 3.24 3.30 53.46
N SER A 118 3.45 3.88 54.63
CA SER A 118 3.60 5.31 54.83
C SER A 118 4.97 5.57 55.46
N GLU A 119 5.76 6.41 54.80
CA GLU A 119 7.02 6.91 55.35
C GLU A 119 6.72 8.22 56.09
N ARG A 120 6.71 8.17 57.42
CA ARG A 120 6.61 9.35 58.28
C ARG A 120 7.97 9.64 58.90
N LYS A 121 8.17 10.86 59.40
CA LYS A 121 9.39 11.26 60.14
C LYS A 121 9.72 10.33 61.32
N ASP A 122 8.72 9.60 61.84
CA ASP A 122 8.82 8.73 63.01
C ASP A 122 9.06 7.24 62.64
N GLY A 123 9.21 6.92 61.34
CA GLY A 123 9.45 5.57 60.84
C GLY A 123 8.51 5.14 59.70
N VAL A 124 8.71 3.92 59.21
CA VAL A 124 7.87 3.30 58.18
C VAL A 124 6.72 2.54 58.84
N THR A 125 5.48 2.93 58.55
CA THR A 125 4.28 2.19 58.98
C THR A 125 3.73 1.40 57.82
N THR A 126 3.51 0.10 57.98
CA THR A 126 2.95 -0.77 56.93
C THR A 126 1.63 -1.39 57.35
N ALA A 127 0.66 -1.42 56.42
CA ALA A 127 -0.62 -2.11 56.56
C ALA A 127 -0.81 -3.13 55.44
N LYS A 128 -1.62 -4.17 55.69
CA LYS A 128 -2.03 -5.15 54.67
C LYS A 128 -3.49 -4.91 54.29
N ALA A 129 -3.74 -4.65 53.01
CA ALA A 129 -5.07 -4.65 52.42
C ALA A 129 -5.33 -6.01 51.78
N GLN A 130 -6.33 -6.75 52.28
CA GLN A 130 -6.69 -8.04 51.71
C GLN A 130 -7.74 -7.85 50.62
N VAL A 131 -7.39 -8.18 49.37
CA VAL A 131 -8.35 -8.29 48.28
C VAL A 131 -9.03 -9.66 48.38
N PRO A 132 -10.37 -9.73 48.51
CA PRO A 132 -11.08 -11.00 48.61
C PRO A 132 -11.04 -11.74 47.27
N ALA A 133 -11.31 -13.04 47.29
CA ALA A 133 -11.60 -13.79 46.07
C ALA A 133 -12.97 -13.39 45.51
N TRP A 134 -13.16 -13.54 44.20
CA TRP A 134 -14.44 -13.27 43.54
C TRP A 134 -14.70 -14.25 42.41
N SER A 135 -15.97 -14.46 42.08
CA SER A 135 -16.37 -15.45 41.08
C SER A 135 -16.88 -14.81 39.80
N ILE A 136 -16.60 -15.47 38.68
CA ILE A 136 -17.15 -15.16 37.35
C ILE A 136 -17.82 -16.41 36.77
N ASN A 137 -18.90 -16.24 36.01
CA ASN A 137 -19.53 -17.35 35.32
C ASN A 137 -18.99 -17.48 33.89
N VAL A 138 -18.42 -18.65 33.60
CA VAL A 138 -17.90 -19.03 32.29
C VAL A 138 -18.91 -19.93 31.60
N SER A 139 -19.14 -19.68 30.32
CA SER A 139 -20.10 -20.38 29.47
C SER A 139 -19.39 -21.22 28.41
N PRO A 140 -19.97 -22.37 28.00
CA PRO A 140 -19.42 -23.21 26.96
C PRO A 140 -19.56 -22.53 25.58
N LEU A 141 -18.53 -22.65 24.72
CA LEU A 141 -18.59 -22.16 23.34
C LEU A 141 -19.47 -23.02 22.43
N ARG A 142 -19.52 -24.33 22.71
CA ARG A 142 -20.35 -25.29 22.00
C ARG A 142 -21.11 -26.15 22.97
N GLU A 143 -22.26 -26.63 22.52
CA GLU A 143 -22.96 -27.70 23.21
C GLU A 143 -22.07 -28.95 23.28
N VAL A 144 -21.95 -29.54 24.46
CA VAL A 144 -21.09 -30.71 24.69
C VAL A 144 -21.73 -31.98 24.14
N GLN A 145 -23.05 -32.06 24.19
CA GLN A 145 -23.84 -33.16 23.62
C GLN A 145 -24.97 -32.55 22.82
N PRO A 146 -24.75 -32.27 21.51
CA PRO A 146 -25.86 -31.87 20.66
C PRO A 146 -26.88 -33.01 20.58
N PRO A 147 -28.16 -32.71 20.30
CA PRO A 147 -29.18 -33.73 20.11
C PRO A 147 -28.72 -34.76 19.07
N PRO A 148 -28.86 -36.07 19.35
CA PRO A 148 -28.43 -37.10 18.42
C PRO A 148 -29.18 -36.97 17.09
N ARG A 149 -28.41 -36.92 15.99
CA ARG A 149 -28.88 -36.92 14.60
C ARG A 149 -28.54 -38.27 13.98
N GLU A 150 -29.42 -38.81 13.13
CA GLU A 150 -29.19 -40.06 12.42
C GLU A 150 -28.07 -39.93 11.38
N ASP A 151 -28.03 -38.80 10.66
CA ASP A 151 -26.99 -38.48 9.69
C ASP A 151 -26.01 -37.42 10.26
N PRO A 152 -24.69 -37.70 10.32
CA PRO A 152 -23.68 -36.72 10.77
C PRO A 152 -23.62 -35.43 9.96
N THR A 153 -24.05 -35.44 8.70
CA THR A 153 -24.08 -34.24 7.84
C THR A 153 -25.11 -33.22 8.33
N GLU A 154 -26.11 -33.64 9.10
CA GLU A 154 -27.10 -32.75 9.68
C GLU A 154 -26.55 -31.80 10.76
N TYR A 155 -25.36 -32.09 11.30
CA TYR A 155 -24.64 -31.15 12.17
C TYR A 155 -23.94 -30.05 11.37
N MET A 156 -23.72 -30.24 10.07
CA MET A 156 -23.07 -29.23 9.22
C MET A 156 -24.03 -28.06 9.00
N ARG A 157 -23.55 -26.85 9.32
CA ARG A 157 -24.24 -25.61 8.94
C ARG A 157 -23.83 -25.26 7.51
N PRO A 158 -24.72 -24.64 6.71
CA PRO A 158 -24.34 -24.13 5.40
C PRO A 158 -23.18 -23.14 5.54
N ASP A 159 -22.32 -23.10 4.53
CA ASP A 159 -21.15 -22.24 4.52
C ASP A 159 -21.54 -20.79 4.83
N GLY A 160 -20.83 -20.19 5.80
CA GLY A 160 -21.02 -18.80 6.16
C GLY A 160 -20.73 -17.90 4.97
N ARG A 161 -21.65 -16.98 4.64
CA ARG A 161 -21.41 -15.98 3.61
C ARG A 161 -20.28 -15.06 4.05
N ALA A 162 -19.24 -14.95 3.24
CA ALA A 162 -18.20 -13.95 3.44
C ALA A 162 -18.81 -12.55 3.36
N ALA A 163 -18.40 -11.65 4.26
CA ALA A 163 -18.81 -10.26 4.20
C ALA A 163 -18.35 -9.66 2.85
N PRO A 164 -19.22 -8.89 2.16
CA PRO A 164 -18.83 -8.24 0.91
C PRO A 164 -17.67 -7.28 1.18
N MET A 165 -16.56 -7.47 0.50
CA MET A 165 -15.40 -6.60 0.59
C MET A 165 -15.65 -5.35 -0.27
N ASP A 166 -15.43 -4.16 0.29
CA ASP A 166 -15.53 -2.91 -0.47
C ASP A 166 -14.41 -2.84 -1.53
N MET A 167 -14.78 -3.02 -2.79
CA MET A 167 -13.86 -2.94 -3.92
C MET A 167 -13.69 -1.52 -4.47
N ALA A 168 -14.45 -0.53 -3.96
CA ALA A 168 -14.39 0.85 -4.45
C ALA A 168 -12.98 1.47 -4.46
N PRO A 169 -12.09 1.27 -3.46
CA PRO A 169 -10.74 1.82 -3.54
C PRO A 169 -9.90 1.13 -4.62
N LEU A 170 -10.06 -0.18 -4.80
CA LEU A 170 -9.30 -0.95 -5.81
C LEU A 170 -9.68 -0.54 -7.23
N LEU A 171 -10.99 -0.37 -7.52
CA LEU A 171 -11.45 0.10 -8.82
C LEU A 171 -10.99 1.52 -9.12
N ARG A 172 -10.95 2.40 -8.11
CA ARG A 172 -10.44 3.78 -8.26
C ARG A 172 -8.97 3.79 -8.68
N TRP A 173 -8.13 3.00 -8.02
CA TRP A 173 -6.71 2.90 -8.38
C TRP A 173 -6.50 2.23 -9.73
N ALA A 174 -7.24 1.16 -10.03
CA ALA A 174 -7.20 0.51 -11.34
C ALA A 174 -7.58 1.50 -12.46
N GLY A 175 -8.61 2.33 -12.25
CA GLY A 175 -9.00 3.40 -13.16
C GLY A 175 -7.90 4.46 -13.33
N ALA A 176 -7.26 4.89 -12.24
CA ALA A 176 -6.16 5.85 -12.29
C ALA A 176 -4.95 5.32 -13.09
N PHE A 177 -4.55 4.06 -12.85
CA PHE A 177 -3.46 3.43 -13.60
C PHE A 177 -3.82 3.20 -15.07
N ALA A 178 -5.06 2.80 -15.37
CA ALA A 178 -5.52 2.67 -16.74
C ALA A 178 -5.50 4.01 -17.48
N ALA A 179 -5.96 5.09 -16.83
CA ALA A 179 -5.91 6.43 -17.40
C ALA A 179 -4.46 6.90 -17.65
N LEU A 180 -3.55 6.65 -16.71
CA LEU A 180 -2.13 6.97 -16.86
C LEU A 180 -1.49 6.19 -18.02
N ALA A 181 -1.80 4.90 -18.14
CA ALA A 181 -1.32 4.06 -19.24
C ALA A 181 -1.82 4.54 -20.61
N LEU A 182 -3.09 4.95 -20.70
CA LEU A 182 -3.65 5.53 -21.93
C LEU A 182 -2.99 6.87 -22.27
N LEU A 183 -2.70 7.70 -21.26
CA LEU A 183 -2.04 8.98 -21.45
C LEU A 183 -0.60 8.80 -21.96
N THR A 184 0.17 7.88 -21.38
CA THR A 184 1.53 7.59 -21.86
C THR A 184 1.53 7.00 -23.26
N LEU A 185 0.56 6.12 -23.57
CA LEU A 185 0.39 5.58 -24.92
C LEU A 185 0.03 6.68 -25.93
N ALA A 186 -0.82 7.64 -25.57
CA ALA A 186 -1.16 8.78 -26.42
C ALA A 186 0.05 9.69 -26.66
N LEU A 187 0.86 9.96 -25.64
CA LEU A 187 2.10 10.74 -25.78
C LEU A 187 3.10 10.02 -26.70
N LEU A 188 3.26 8.71 -26.55
CA LEU A 188 4.12 7.90 -27.43
C LEU A 188 3.59 7.86 -28.87
N ALA A 189 2.27 7.73 -29.05
CA ALA A 189 1.64 7.77 -30.37
C ALA A 189 1.86 9.11 -31.06
N ARG A 190 1.81 10.22 -30.30
CA ARG A 190 2.13 11.56 -30.79
C ARG A 190 3.61 11.69 -31.17
N ASP A 191 4.52 11.28 -30.30
CA ASP A 191 5.98 11.31 -30.56
C ASP A 191 6.35 10.51 -31.81
N ARG A 192 5.82 9.29 -31.93
CA ARG A 192 6.10 8.39 -33.06
C ARG A 192 5.30 8.71 -34.32
N ALA A 193 4.53 9.79 -34.33
CA ALA A 193 3.63 10.18 -35.41
C ALA A 193 2.78 8.99 -35.90
N TRP A 194 2.24 8.20 -34.96
CA TRP A 194 1.25 7.19 -35.28
C TRP A 194 -0.04 7.89 -35.71
N ILE A 195 -0.72 7.34 -36.72
CA ILE A 195 -2.01 7.86 -37.18
C ILE A 195 -2.96 7.83 -35.97
N PRO A 196 -3.65 8.94 -35.61
CA PRO A 196 -3.95 10.15 -36.40
C PRO A 196 -3.01 11.37 -36.20
N PHE A 197 -1.93 11.25 -35.44
CA PHE A 197 -1.15 12.41 -34.95
C PHE A 197 -0.02 12.91 -35.87
N GLY A 198 0.23 12.29 -37.03
CA GLY A 198 1.15 12.85 -38.04
C GLY A 198 1.63 11.88 -39.12
N LYS A 199 2.33 12.40 -40.14
CA LYS A 199 3.18 11.62 -41.05
C LYS A 199 4.61 11.61 -40.48
N ARG A 200 5.20 10.43 -40.33
CA ARG A 200 6.53 10.23 -39.73
C ARG A 200 7.60 11.04 -40.48
N ARG A 201 8.15 12.11 -39.86
CA ARG A 201 9.33 12.84 -40.38
C ARG A 201 10.51 11.87 -40.45
N GLY A 202 11.18 11.80 -41.59
CA GLY A 202 12.35 10.91 -41.83
C GLY A 202 12.09 9.67 -42.69
N ARG A 203 11.04 9.67 -43.52
CA ARG A 203 10.73 8.59 -44.47
C ARG A 203 10.40 9.07 -45.89
N ALA A 204 11.07 10.13 -46.34
CA ALA A 204 10.88 10.70 -47.67
C ALA A 204 11.18 9.64 -48.75
N PHE A 205 12.32 8.96 -48.67
CA PHE A 205 12.70 7.95 -49.68
C PHE A 205 11.91 6.65 -49.58
N ALA A 206 11.46 6.24 -48.38
CA ALA A 206 10.50 5.15 -48.25
C ALA A 206 9.15 5.47 -48.92
N GLY A 207 8.72 6.74 -48.87
CA GLY A 207 7.56 7.24 -49.61
C GLY A 207 7.78 7.17 -51.12
N VAL A 208 8.93 7.64 -51.61
CA VAL A 208 9.32 7.57 -53.02
C VAL A 208 9.35 6.13 -53.51
N GLN A 209 9.98 5.21 -52.77
CA GLN A 209 10.05 3.79 -53.12
C GLN A 209 8.65 3.17 -53.30
N ARG A 210 7.71 3.50 -52.40
CA ARG A 210 6.32 3.04 -52.50
C ARG A 210 5.64 3.61 -53.74
N SER A 211 5.83 4.90 -54.02
CA SER A 211 5.27 5.56 -55.20
C SER A 211 5.81 4.94 -56.50
N LEU A 212 7.12 4.68 -56.59
CA LEU A 212 7.75 4.06 -57.76
C LEU A 212 7.19 2.66 -58.05
N ARG A 213 7.00 1.83 -57.02
CA ARG A 213 6.37 0.51 -57.16
C ARG A 213 4.95 0.56 -57.73
N ILE A 214 4.21 1.63 -57.45
CA ILE A 214 2.85 1.84 -57.98
C ILE A 214 2.95 2.32 -59.43
N LEU A 215 3.86 3.25 -59.73
CA LEU A 215 4.09 3.79 -61.07
C LEU A 215 4.57 2.71 -62.05
N ALA A 216 5.40 1.77 -61.61
CA ALA A 216 5.87 0.64 -62.43
C ALA A 216 4.76 -0.29 -62.92
N ARG A 217 3.56 -0.23 -62.34
CA ARG A 217 2.39 -1.03 -62.73
C ARG A 217 1.46 -0.30 -63.68
N ARG A 218 1.72 0.96 -64.02
CA ARG A 218 0.88 1.74 -64.92
C ARG A 218 1.12 1.37 -66.40
N PRO A 219 0.07 1.38 -67.23
CA PRO A 219 0.19 1.05 -68.66
C PRO A 219 0.92 2.14 -69.46
N ASP A 220 0.80 3.41 -69.05
CA ASP A 220 1.52 4.53 -69.67
C ASP A 220 2.92 4.66 -69.08
N GLN A 221 3.90 4.10 -69.79
CA GLN A 221 5.29 4.07 -69.33
C GLN A 221 5.94 5.47 -69.37
N ASP A 222 5.54 6.34 -70.31
CA ASP A 222 6.09 7.70 -70.50
C ASP A 222 5.63 8.65 -69.40
N ALA A 223 4.34 8.62 -69.07
CA ALA A 223 3.84 9.34 -67.91
C ALA A 223 4.43 8.77 -66.60
N ALA A 224 4.47 7.44 -66.45
CA ALA A 224 5.01 6.80 -65.24
C ALA A 224 6.49 7.13 -65.01
N TYR A 225 7.29 7.21 -66.07
CA TYR A 225 8.70 7.59 -65.99
C TYR A 225 8.89 9.08 -65.67
N ARG A 226 8.06 9.97 -66.21
CA ARG A 226 8.14 11.38 -65.82
C ARG A 226 7.73 11.57 -64.35
N GLU A 227 6.68 10.88 -63.90
CA GLU A 227 6.24 10.90 -62.51
C GLU A 227 7.27 10.28 -61.54
N SER A 228 8.03 9.27 -61.96
CA SER A 228 9.10 8.68 -61.14
C SER A 228 10.23 9.67 -60.88
N LEU A 229 10.62 10.44 -61.91
CA LEU A 229 11.64 11.47 -61.77
C LEU A 229 11.19 12.61 -60.85
N ILE A 230 9.91 13.00 -60.92
CA ILE A 230 9.32 14.02 -60.02
C ILE A 230 9.29 13.50 -58.57
N ALA A 231 8.93 12.23 -58.37
CA ALA A 231 8.89 11.63 -57.03
C ALA A 231 10.29 11.64 -56.38
N LEU A 232 11.34 11.32 -57.14
CA LEU A 232 12.72 11.38 -56.66
C LEU A 232 13.19 12.80 -56.32
N HIS A 233 12.87 13.80 -57.15
CA HIS A 233 13.15 15.22 -56.81
C HIS A 233 12.47 15.63 -55.50
N ARG A 234 11.19 15.30 -55.34
CA ARG A 234 10.45 15.61 -54.11
C ARG A 234 11.05 14.92 -52.88
N GLY A 235 11.54 13.68 -53.04
CA GLY A 235 12.24 12.98 -51.97
C GLY A 235 13.53 13.68 -51.56
N LEU A 236 14.35 14.09 -52.53
CA LEU A 236 15.58 14.86 -52.27
C LEU A 236 15.28 16.21 -51.61
N ASP A 237 14.29 16.93 -52.12
CA ASP A 237 13.88 18.23 -51.58
C ASP A 237 13.33 18.12 -50.14
N GLU A 238 12.59 17.05 -49.83
CA GLU A 238 12.06 16.77 -48.50
C GLU A 238 13.18 16.37 -47.52
N THR A 239 14.20 15.66 -47.99
CA THR A 239 15.37 15.27 -47.17
C THR A 239 16.29 16.45 -46.87
N ASP A 240 16.60 17.30 -47.85
CA ASP A 240 17.50 18.46 -47.67
C ASP A 240 16.78 19.69 -47.09
N GLY A 241 15.44 19.72 -47.17
CA GLY A 241 14.62 20.87 -46.78
C GLY A 241 14.72 22.07 -47.73
N ARG A 242 15.39 21.90 -48.87
CA ARG A 242 15.62 22.89 -49.94
C ARG A 242 15.57 22.19 -51.29
N ARG A 243 15.42 22.96 -52.37
CA ARG A 243 15.46 22.38 -53.73
C ARG A 243 16.88 21.94 -54.07
N VAL A 244 17.05 20.67 -54.43
CA VAL A 244 18.35 20.11 -54.83
C VAL A 244 18.41 19.97 -56.34
N LEU A 245 19.30 20.73 -56.99
CA LEU A 245 19.59 20.59 -58.42
C LEU A 245 20.82 19.74 -58.67
N ALA A 246 21.08 19.42 -59.95
CA ALA A 246 22.23 18.61 -60.36
C ALA A 246 23.57 19.17 -59.85
N ASP A 247 23.71 20.49 -59.83
CA ASP A 247 24.94 21.17 -59.44
C ASP A 247 25.10 21.22 -57.90
N ASP A 248 24.00 21.03 -57.15
CA ASP A 248 23.97 21.00 -55.69
C ASP A 248 24.27 19.61 -55.10
N LEU A 249 24.39 18.58 -55.94
CA LEU A 249 24.59 17.19 -55.49
C LEU A 249 25.82 17.01 -54.57
N PRO A 250 27.01 17.60 -54.84
CA PRO A 250 28.13 17.50 -53.92
C PRO A 250 27.81 18.11 -52.54
N ALA A 251 27.17 19.27 -52.51
CA ALA A 251 26.81 19.95 -51.28
C ALA A 251 25.72 19.20 -50.48
N PHE A 252 24.79 18.53 -51.16
CA PHE A 252 23.81 17.63 -50.54
C PHE A 252 24.50 16.44 -49.86
N LEU A 253 25.46 15.81 -50.53
CA LEU A 253 26.20 14.65 -50.01
C LEU A 253 27.12 15.01 -48.84
N ASP A 254 27.57 16.25 -48.75
CA ASP A 254 28.31 16.75 -47.58
C ASP A 254 27.41 16.98 -46.37
N ARG A 255 26.18 17.47 -46.58
CA ARG A 255 25.18 17.62 -45.52
C ARG A 255 24.58 16.30 -45.06
N HIS A 256 24.48 15.33 -45.96
CA HIS A 256 23.91 14.01 -45.68
C HIS A 256 24.89 12.88 -46.07
N PRO A 257 25.95 12.63 -45.27
CA PRO A 257 26.99 11.65 -45.58
C PRO A 257 26.47 10.22 -45.80
N ALA A 258 25.32 9.88 -45.20
CA ALA A 258 24.69 8.57 -45.32
C ALA A 258 24.31 8.19 -46.77
N TYR A 259 24.14 9.17 -47.66
CA TYR A 259 23.77 8.94 -49.06
C TYR A 259 24.96 8.95 -50.03
N ARG A 260 26.20 9.15 -49.54
CA ARG A 260 27.42 9.11 -50.37
C ARG A 260 27.57 7.82 -51.19
N PRO A 261 27.25 6.62 -50.69
CA PRO A 261 27.34 5.40 -51.48
C PRO A 261 26.47 5.42 -52.76
N GLN A 262 25.41 6.23 -52.79
CA GLN A 262 24.48 6.33 -53.92
C GLN A 262 24.79 7.51 -54.87
N GLN A 263 25.95 8.17 -54.72
CA GLN A 263 26.35 9.33 -55.55
C GLN A 263 26.26 9.07 -57.05
N SER A 264 26.75 7.91 -57.52
CA SER A 264 26.72 7.55 -58.94
C SER A 264 25.29 7.39 -59.47
N GLY A 265 24.42 6.75 -58.67
CA GLY A 265 22.99 6.59 -58.99
C GLY A 265 22.25 7.93 -59.05
N LEU A 266 22.54 8.85 -58.13
CA LEU A 266 21.98 10.20 -58.12
C LEU A 266 22.48 11.05 -59.30
N ALA A 267 23.76 10.94 -59.67
CA ALA A 267 24.30 11.64 -60.85
C ALA A 267 23.65 11.17 -62.15
N GLY A 268 23.45 9.85 -62.30
CA GLY A 268 22.71 9.27 -63.43
C GLY A 268 21.26 9.74 -63.48
N PHE A 269 20.59 9.80 -62.34
CA PHE A 269 19.25 10.36 -62.20
C PHE A 269 19.16 11.83 -62.65
N PHE A 270 20.06 12.70 -62.18
CA PHE A 270 20.03 14.13 -62.56
C PHE A 270 20.31 14.34 -64.05
N THR A 271 21.16 13.49 -64.65
CA THR A 271 21.42 13.51 -66.09
C THR A 271 20.17 13.11 -66.88
N ALA A 272 19.53 12.02 -66.50
CA ALA A 272 18.28 11.56 -67.12
C ALA A 272 17.12 12.54 -66.92
N SER A 273 17.04 13.18 -65.74
CA SER A 273 16.06 14.23 -65.46
C SER A 273 16.27 15.44 -66.37
N ARG A 274 17.52 15.88 -66.56
CA ARG A 274 17.83 17.02 -67.43
C ARG A 274 17.38 16.74 -68.88
N LEU A 275 17.64 15.53 -69.38
CA LEU A 275 17.19 15.09 -70.71
C LEU A 275 15.65 15.02 -70.83
N ALA A 276 14.97 14.47 -69.81
CA ALA A 276 13.53 14.29 -69.83
C ALA A 276 12.71 15.59 -69.70
N PHE A 277 13.18 16.56 -68.89
CA PHE A 277 12.45 17.81 -68.63
C PHE A 277 12.92 18.98 -69.49
N PHE A 278 14.23 19.14 -69.71
CA PHE A 278 14.77 20.26 -70.49
C PHE A 278 15.05 19.89 -71.95
N GLY A 279 15.49 18.65 -72.21
CA GLY A 279 15.70 18.13 -73.57
C GLY A 279 14.41 17.70 -74.29
N ARG A 280 13.30 17.49 -73.54
CA ARG A 280 12.03 16.90 -74.03
C ARG A 280 12.17 15.51 -74.66
N GLU A 281 13.27 14.81 -74.40
CA GLU A 281 13.57 13.49 -74.94
C GLU A 281 13.31 12.38 -73.90
N THR A 282 12.04 12.19 -73.53
CA THR A 282 11.66 11.21 -72.49
C THR A 282 12.09 9.79 -72.83
N SER A 283 12.02 9.40 -74.10
CA SER A 283 12.39 8.06 -74.57
C SER A 283 13.91 7.83 -74.52
N ALA A 284 14.71 8.85 -74.87
CA ALA A 284 16.17 8.79 -74.77
C ALA A 284 16.65 8.83 -73.31
N ALA A 285 15.96 9.58 -72.45
CA ALA A 285 16.21 9.56 -71.01
C ALA A 285 15.94 8.17 -70.41
N ARG A 286 14.82 7.51 -70.79
CA ARG A 286 14.50 6.16 -70.33
C ARG A 286 15.51 5.12 -70.80
N SER A 287 16.04 5.23 -72.02
CA SER A 287 17.02 4.26 -72.53
C SER A 287 18.37 4.39 -71.83
N GLN A 288 18.75 5.60 -71.41
CA GLN A 288 19.98 5.85 -70.65
C GLN A 288 19.85 5.52 -69.16
N TRP A 289 18.67 5.76 -68.57
CA TRP A 289 18.39 5.49 -67.18
C TRP A 289 16.95 5.02 -66.99
N SER A 290 16.78 3.73 -66.75
CA SER A 290 15.48 3.06 -66.80
C SER A 290 14.66 3.24 -65.52
N LEU A 291 13.37 2.87 -65.58
CA LEU A 291 12.52 2.83 -64.40
C LEU A 291 13.05 1.85 -63.33
N ARG A 292 13.74 0.77 -63.73
CA ARG A 292 14.35 -0.20 -62.81
C ARG A 292 15.55 0.40 -62.07
N ASP A 293 16.29 1.28 -62.73
CA ASP A 293 17.39 2.02 -62.11
C ASP A 293 16.84 3.01 -61.07
N ALA A 294 15.72 3.67 -61.39
CA ALA A 294 14.99 4.51 -60.44
C ALA A 294 14.51 3.76 -59.20
N GLU A 295 13.96 2.56 -59.37
CA GLU A 295 13.53 1.72 -58.25
C GLU A 295 14.70 1.24 -57.39
N THR A 296 15.84 0.93 -58.02
CA THR A 296 17.06 0.48 -57.32
C THR A 296 17.66 1.62 -56.50
N VAL A 297 17.84 2.79 -57.10
CA VAL A 297 18.32 3.99 -56.40
C VAL A 297 17.38 4.37 -55.25
N ALA A 298 16.05 4.36 -55.46
CA ALA A 298 15.11 4.66 -54.39
C ALA A 298 15.11 3.62 -53.26
N ARG A 299 15.33 2.34 -53.57
CA ARG A 299 15.46 1.28 -52.56
C ARG A 299 16.70 1.49 -51.71
N ASP A 300 17.82 1.84 -52.33
CA ASP A 300 19.10 2.04 -51.65
C ASP A 300 19.09 3.31 -50.80
N LEU A 301 18.49 4.39 -51.31
CA LEU A 301 18.24 5.61 -50.53
C LEU A 301 17.30 5.36 -49.35
N ALA A 302 16.24 4.56 -49.52
CA ALA A 302 15.34 4.17 -48.43
C ALA A 302 15.99 3.20 -47.43
N ALA A 303 17.06 2.49 -47.82
CA ALA A 303 17.87 1.68 -46.92
C ALA A 303 18.82 2.55 -46.09
N ALA A 304 19.51 3.50 -46.74
CA ALA A 304 20.35 4.49 -46.07
C ALA A 304 19.55 5.38 -45.11
N GLU A 305 18.31 5.73 -45.46
CA GLU A 305 17.37 6.47 -44.60
C GLU A 305 17.02 5.70 -43.31
N ARG A 306 16.90 4.36 -43.38
CA ARG A 306 16.63 3.53 -42.20
C ARG A 306 17.83 3.44 -41.25
N THR A 307 19.05 3.52 -41.78
CA THR A 307 20.27 3.53 -40.96
C THR A 307 20.61 4.91 -40.40
N ALA A 308 20.16 5.98 -41.06
CA ALA A 308 20.39 7.36 -40.63
C ALA A 308 19.32 7.90 -39.66
N GLY A 309 18.08 7.38 -39.71
CA GLY A 309 16.97 7.76 -38.83
C GLY A 309 16.75 6.83 -37.62
N GLY A 310 17.75 6.03 -37.28
CA GLY A 310 17.80 5.17 -36.07
C GLY A 310 18.46 5.88 -34.90
#